data_AF-A0A139PWX6-F1
#
_entry.id   AF-A0A139PWX6-F1
#
_cell.length_a   1.000
_cell.length_b   1.000
_cell.length_c   1.000
_cell.angle_alpha   90.00
_cell.angle_beta   90.00
_cell.angle_gamma   90.00
#
_symmetry.space_group_name_H-M   'P 1'
#
loop_
_entity.id
_entity.type
_entity.pdbx_description
1 polymer ?
#
loop_
_entity_poly.entity_id
_entity_poly.type
_entity_poly.pdbx_seq_one_letter_code
_entity_poly.pdbx_strand_id
1 'polypeptide(L)'
;MTRAQVYRRVIIPNAAVVATPTLINSLIGLTKGTSLAFSAGVVEVFAQAQILGGADYRYFERFISVALVYWVVNIGIESLGRFIERKMAISAPDTVQTDVKGDLR
;
A
#
# COMPACT_ATOMS: atom_id res chain seq x y z
N MET A 1 24.09 10.88 -32.93
CA MET A 1 23.47 10.49 -31.64
C MET A 1 23.06 9.03 -31.73
N THR A 2 23.49 8.18 -30.80
CA THR A 2 23.09 6.76 -30.81
C THR A 2 21.67 6.63 -30.27
N ARG A 3 20.89 5.67 -30.79
CA ARG A 3 19.49 5.45 -30.38
C ARG A 3 19.35 5.29 -28.86
N ALA A 4 20.32 4.65 -28.22
CA ALA A 4 20.38 4.48 -26.76
C ALA A 4 20.50 5.81 -25.98
N GLN A 5 21.22 6.81 -26.51
CA GLN A 5 21.34 8.13 -25.87
C GLN A 5 20.02 8.91 -25.91
N VAL A 6 19.25 8.77 -26.99
CA VAL A 6 17.94 9.44 -27.14
C VAL A 6 16.91 8.86 -26.17
N TYR A 7 16.86 7.52 -26.05
CA TYR A 7 15.96 6.88 -25.08
C TYR A 7 16.23 7.33 -23.65
N ARG A 8 17.49 7.32 -23.22
CA ARG A 8 17.85 7.59 -21.83
C ARG A 8 17.75 9.06 -21.43
N ARG A 9 18.00 9.99 -22.37
CA ARG A 9 18.04 11.43 -22.08
C ARG A 9 16.74 12.17 -22.40
N VAL A 10 15.90 11.63 -23.28
CA VAL A 10 14.71 12.34 -23.78
C VAL A 10 13.43 11.55 -23.54
N ILE A 11 13.39 10.26 -23.92
CA ILE A 11 12.15 9.47 -23.91
C ILE A 11 11.81 8.99 -22.50
N ILE A 12 12.76 8.44 -21.74
CA ILE A 12 12.55 7.99 -20.35
C ILE A 12 12.07 9.14 -19.44
N PRO A 13 12.75 10.31 -19.38
CA PRO A 13 12.29 11.39 -18.50
C PRO A 13 10.93 11.96 -18.92
N ASN A 14 10.63 12.08 -20.23
CA ASN A 14 9.29 12.51 -20.66
C ASN A 14 8.21 11.48 -20.29
N ALA A 15 8.46 10.20 -20.57
CA ALA A 15 7.52 9.13 -20.24
C ALA A 15 7.27 9.03 -18.73
N ALA A 16 8.30 9.22 -17.91
CA ALA A 16 8.17 9.26 -16.45
C ALA A 16 7.30 10.44 -15.99
N VAL A 17 7.51 11.65 -16.51
CA VAL A 17 6.71 12.84 -16.15
C VAL A 17 5.23 12.68 -16.56
N VAL A 18 4.95 12.03 -17.70
CA VAL A 18 3.57 11.77 -18.15
C VAL A 18 2.92 10.62 -17.38
N ALA A 19 3.66 9.54 -17.12
CA ALA A 19 3.13 8.35 -16.44
C ALA A 19 2.95 8.56 -14.93
N THR A 20 3.75 9.41 -14.29
CA THR A 20 3.67 9.68 -12.83
C THR A 20 2.29 10.16 -12.37
N PRO A 21 1.68 11.21 -12.96
CA PRO A 21 0.35 11.66 -12.57
C PRO A 21 -0.73 10.58 -12.78
N THR A 22 -0.66 9.82 -13.87
CA THR A 22 -1.58 8.70 -14.12
C THR A 22 -1.40 7.58 -13.09
N LEU A 23 -0.16 7.24 -12.74
CA LEU A 23 0.16 6.22 -11.74
C LEU A 23 -0.34 6.62 -10.36
N ILE A 24 -0.16 7.89 -9.97
CA ILE A 24 -0.67 8.44 -8.71
C ILE A 24 -2.20 8.36 -8.68
N ASN A 25 -2.87 8.73 -9.77
CA ASN A 25 -4.33 8.64 -9.85
C ASN A 25 -4.82 7.19 -9.69
N SER A 26 -4.22 6.25 -10.41
CA SER A 26 -4.54 4.82 -10.25
C SER A 26 -4.24 4.30 -8.84
N LEU A 27 -3.13 4.74 -8.22
CA LEU A 27 -2.79 4.35 -6.85
C LEU A 27 -3.80 4.89 -5.83
N ILE A 28 -4.25 6.14 -5.98
CA ILE A 28 -5.32 6.72 -5.14
C ILE A 28 -6.62 5.93 -5.32
N GLY A 29 -6.97 5.57 -6.56
CA GLY A 29 -8.14 4.76 -6.86
C GLY A 29 -8.08 3.38 -6.21
N LEU A 30 -6.92 2.72 -6.31
CA LEU A 30 -6.69 1.43 -5.66
C LEU A 30 -6.77 1.54 -4.14
N THR A 31 -6.10 2.51 -3.52
CA THR A 31 -6.15 2.72 -2.05
C THR A 31 -7.58 2.93 -1.57
N LYS A 32 -8.38 3.75 -2.27
CA LYS A 32 -9.80 3.97 -1.93
C LYS A 32 -10.62 2.70 -2.10
N GLY A 33 -10.43 1.98 -3.20
CA GLY A 33 -11.14 0.73 -3.49
C GLY A 33 -10.82 -0.38 -2.47
N THR A 34 -9.54 -0.55 -2.12
CA THR A 34 -9.10 -1.54 -1.15
C THR A 34 -9.59 -1.21 0.26
N SER A 35 -9.57 0.06 0.67
CA SER A 35 -10.09 0.47 1.98
C SER A 35 -11.61 0.27 2.08
N LEU A 36 -12.37 0.59 1.03
CA LEU A 36 -13.82 0.39 1.01
C LEU A 36 -14.18 -1.10 1.03
N ALA A 37 -13.55 -1.91 0.17
CA ALA A 37 -13.78 -3.35 0.11
C ALA A 37 -13.39 -4.04 1.43
N PHE A 38 -12.27 -3.64 2.04
CA PHE A 38 -11.85 -4.14 3.35
C PHE A 38 -12.88 -3.80 4.43
N SER A 39 -13.29 -2.54 4.53
CA SER A 39 -14.28 -2.09 5.52
C SER A 39 -15.63 -2.82 5.37
N ALA A 40 -16.10 -3.00 4.13
CA ALA A 40 -17.32 -3.76 3.86
C ALA A 40 -17.20 -5.23 4.28
N GLY A 41 -16.11 -5.91 3.88
CA GLY A 41 -15.90 -7.32 4.24
C GLY A 41 -15.79 -7.55 5.75
N VAL A 42 -15.16 -6.61 6.46
CA VAL A 42 -15.09 -6.57 7.93
C VAL A 42 -16.49 -6.57 8.54
N VAL A 43 -17.36 -5.67 8.08
CA VAL A 43 -18.75 -5.55 8.55
C VAL A 43 -19.55 -6.81 8.24
N GLU A 44 -19.43 -7.36 7.04
CA GLU A 44 -20.14 -8.57 6.62
C GLU A 44 -19.76 -9.79 7.48
N VAL A 45 -18.47 -10.01 7.72
CA VAL A 45 -18.00 -11.12 8.57
C VAL A 45 -18.51 -10.96 10.01
N PHE A 46 -18.50 -9.74 10.54
CA PHE A 46 -18.98 -9.48 11.89
C PHE A 46 -20.49 -9.67 12.02
N ALA A 47 -21.26 -9.21 11.02
CA ALA A 47 -22.71 -9.41 10.96
C ALA A 47 -23.07 -10.90 10.88
N GLN A 48 -22.38 -11.67 10.03
CA GLN A 48 -22.58 -13.12 9.94
C GLN A 48 -22.32 -13.82 11.27
N ALA A 49 -21.26 -13.43 11.99
CA ALA A 49 -20.96 -14.02 13.29
C ALA A 49 -21.99 -13.68 14.38
N GLN A 50 -22.58 -12.49 14.34
CA GLN A 50 -23.67 -12.12 15.25
C GLN A 50 -24.95 -12.91 14.97
N ILE A 51 -25.29 -13.11 13.69
CA ILE A 51 -26.44 -13.92 13.27
C ILE A 51 -26.27 -15.38 13.71
N LEU A 52 -25.12 -15.97 13.41
CA LEU A 52 -24.83 -17.36 13.76
C LEU A 52 -24.65 -17.56 15.27
N GLY A 53 -24.10 -16.57 15.98
CA GLY A 53 -23.99 -16.56 17.44
C GLY A 53 -25.33 -16.44 18.15
N GLY A 54 -26.27 -15.68 17.57
CA GLY A 54 -27.64 -15.57 18.07
C GLY A 54 -28.51 -16.78 17.79
N ALA A 55 -28.24 -17.52 16.72
CA ALA A 55 -28.94 -18.77 16.42
C ALA A 55 -28.60 -19.89 17.42
N ASP A 56 -27.33 -20.02 17.81
CA ASP A 56 -26.85 -21.11 18.67
C ASP A 56 -26.67 -20.70 20.15
N TYR A 57 -26.89 -19.42 20.51
CA TYR A 57 -26.50 -18.78 21.79
C TYR A 57 -25.00 -18.92 22.18
N ARG A 58 -24.17 -19.45 21.28
CA ARG A 58 -22.73 -19.70 21.46
C ARG A 58 -21.89 -18.54 20.92
N TYR A 59 -22.17 -17.33 21.40
CA TYR A 59 -21.48 -16.11 20.95
C TYR A 59 -19.96 -16.17 21.13
N PHE A 60 -19.49 -16.77 22.22
CA PHE A 60 -18.07 -16.78 22.57
C PHE A 60 -17.21 -17.48 21.52
N GLU A 61 -17.61 -18.66 21.06
CA GLU A 61 -16.87 -19.41 20.04
C GLU A 61 -16.95 -18.77 18.65
N ARG A 62 -18.09 -18.13 18.33
CA ARG A 62 -18.26 -17.41 17.06
C ARG A 62 -17.37 -16.17 17.01
N PHE A 63 -17.28 -15.41 18.11
CA PHE A 63 -16.39 -14.26 18.19
C PHE A 63 -14.91 -14.65 18.16
N ILE A 64 -14.52 -15.74 18.81
CA ILE A 64 -13.14 -16.28 18.70
C ILE A 64 -12.82 -16.67 17.26
N SER A 65 -13.75 -17.31 16.56
CA SER A 65 -13.56 -17.70 15.15
C SER A 65 -13.36 -16.47 14.26
N VAL A 66 -14.16 -15.42 14.45
CA VAL A 66 -13.97 -14.14 13.74
C VAL A 66 -12.65 -13.48 14.10
N ALA A 67 -12.27 -13.45 15.38
CA ALA A 67 -11.00 -12.88 15.82
C ALA A 67 -9.80 -13.57 15.16
N LEU A 68 -9.84 -14.91 15.02
CA LEU A 68 -8.83 -15.66 14.28
C LEU A 68 -8.78 -15.28 12.80
N VAL A 69 -9.94 -15.14 12.13
CA VAL A 69 -9.99 -14.71 10.73
C VAL A 69 -9.42 -13.31 10.57
N TYR A 70 -9.81 -12.36 11.42
CA TYR A 70 -9.25 -11.01 11.42
C TYR A 70 -7.75 -10.99 11.65
N TRP A 71 -7.25 -11.85 12.54
CA TRP A 71 -5.82 -11.96 12.80
C TRP A 71 -5.05 -12.41 11.56
N VAL A 72 -5.56 -13.41 10.83
CA VAL A 72 -4.98 -13.85 9.56
C VAL A 72 -5.00 -12.73 8.51
N VAL A 73 -6.11 -12.00 8.40
CA VAL A 73 -6.22 -10.87 7.47
C VAL A 73 -5.22 -9.76 7.83
N ASN A 74 -5.06 -9.46 9.11
CA ASN A 74 -4.10 -8.46 9.58
C ASN A 74 -2.65 -8.84 9.21
N ILE A 75 -2.29 -10.11 9.39
CA ILE A 75 -0.98 -10.64 8.94
C ILE A 75 -0.82 -10.49 7.42
N GLY A 76 -1.88 -10.74 6.65
CA GLY A 76 -1.89 -10.54 5.20
C GLY A 76 -1.61 -9.08 4.80
N ILE A 77 -2.28 -8.13 5.46
CA ILE A 77 -2.07 -6.69 5.24
C ILE A 77 -0.65 -6.28 5.64
N GLU A 78 -0.16 -6.73 6.79
CA GLU A 78 1.20 -6.45 7.27
C GLU A 78 2.26 -6.99 6.29
N SER A 79 2.04 -8.19 5.74
CA SER A 79 2.91 -8.76 4.70
C SER A 79 2.87 -7.97 3.40
N LEU A 80 1.69 -7.50 2.99
CA LEU A 80 1.55 -6.65 1.80
C LEU A 80 2.23 -5.29 2.00
N GLY A 81 2.11 -4.70 3.20
CA GLY A 81 2.83 -3.50 3.61
C GLY A 81 4.34 -3.67 3.49
N ARG A 82 4.89 -4.74 4.06
CA ARG A 82 6.32 -5.09 3.92
C ARG A 82 6.75 -5.29 2.46
N PHE A 83 5.90 -5.87 1.62
CA PHE A 83 6.19 -6.05 0.20
C PHE A 83 6.24 -4.72 -0.55
N ILE A 84 5.30 -3.82 -0.27
CA ILE A 84 5.25 -2.47 -0.85
C ILE A 84 6.44 -1.65 -0.37
N GLU A 85 6.76 -1.68 0.92
CA GLU A 85 7.94 -1.02 1.48
C GLU A 85 9.22 -1.53 0.84
N ARG A 86 9.41 -2.84 0.67
CA ARG A 86 10.58 -3.39 -0.04
C ARG A 86 10.67 -2.91 -1.49
N LYS A 87 9.55 -2.72 -2.17
CA LYS A 87 9.51 -2.21 -3.54
C LYS A 87 9.77 -0.69 -3.60
N MET A 88 9.40 0.05 -2.56
CA MET A 88 9.49 1.52 -2.52
C MET A 88 10.77 2.03 -1.83
N ALA A 89 11.41 1.22 -0.98
CA ALA A 89 12.66 1.53 -0.29
C ALA A 89 13.90 1.63 -1.21
N ILE A 90 13.75 1.40 -2.52
CA ILE A 90 14.79 1.70 -3.52
C ILE A 90 14.82 3.19 -3.93
N SER A 91 13.99 4.06 -3.34
CA SER A 91 13.98 5.49 -3.68
C SER A 91 14.00 6.39 -2.44
N ALA A 92 14.93 6.15 -1.51
CA ALA A 92 15.42 7.22 -0.66
C ALA A 92 16.45 8.04 -1.48
N PRO A 93 16.14 9.27 -1.91
CA PRO A 93 17.16 10.17 -2.41
C PRO A 93 18.08 10.55 -1.24
N ASP A 94 19.39 10.44 -1.44
CA ASP A 94 20.39 11.03 -0.56
C ASP A 94 20.00 12.50 -0.35
N THR A 95 19.55 12.80 0.87
CA THR A 95 19.29 14.16 1.31
C THR A 95 20.53 14.97 1.05
N VAL A 96 20.36 15.97 0.18
CA VAL A 96 21.25 17.11 -0.03
C VAL A 96 21.73 17.62 1.32
N GLN A 97 22.92 17.21 1.76
CA GLN A 97 23.80 18.06 2.53
C GLN A 97 24.82 18.58 1.55
N THR A 98 24.48 19.74 0.98
CA THR A 98 25.46 20.70 0.52
C THR A 98 26.52 20.83 1.60
N ASP A 99 27.70 20.28 1.29
CA ASP A 99 28.98 20.73 1.80
C ASP A 99 29.08 22.24 1.54
N VAL A 100 28.52 23.04 2.46
CA VAL A 100 28.84 24.46 2.57
C VAL A 100 30.21 24.52 3.24
N LYS A 101 31.21 24.16 2.43
CA LYS A 101 32.54 24.75 2.35
C LYS A 101 32.70 25.99 3.23
N GLY A 102 33.26 25.80 4.41
CA GLY A 102 34.63 26.24 4.75
C GLY A 102 35.18 27.61 4.29
N ASP A 103 34.39 28.57 3.81
CA ASP A 103 34.89 29.89 3.37
C ASP A 103 34.46 31.03 4.32
N LEU A 104 34.81 30.91 5.60
CA LEU A 104 34.82 32.03 6.57
C LEU A 104 36.09 31.99 7.42
N ARG A 105 37.25 32.19 6.78
CA ARG A 105 38.47 32.71 7.41
C ARG A 105 39.23 33.57 6.41
#